data_AF-A0A0M9ZZI9-F1
#
_entry.id   AF-A0A0M9ZZI9-F1
#
_cell.length_a   1.000
_cell.length_b   1.000
_cell.length_c   1.000
_cell.angle_alpha   90.00
_cell.angle_beta   90.00
_cell.angle_gamma   90.00
#
_symmetry.space_group_name_H-M   'P 1'
#
loop_
_entity.id
_entity.type
_entity.pdbx_description
1 polymer ?
#
loop_
_entity_poly.entity_id
_entity_poly.type
_entity_poly.pdbx_seq_one_letter_code
_entity_poly.pdbx_strand_id
1 'polypeptide(L)'
;MIPQARREQGLTQRELADLLCEISQNDSVTREEVSRWERGKRIPGPYWRAWISAALDVPHAEVDRAAVIERECRRSKAEDHHHQR
;
A
#
# COMPACT_ATOMS: atom_id res chain seq x y z
N MET A 1 5.94 -5.62 3.00
CA MET A 1 5.83 -4.52 3.98
C MET A 1 4.39 -4.38 4.48
N ILE A 2 3.46 -3.70 3.79
CA ILE A 2 2.07 -3.46 4.28
C ILE A 2 1.38 -4.70 4.88
N PRO A 3 1.34 -5.87 4.19
CA PRO A 3 0.64 -7.03 4.74
C PRO A 3 1.32 -7.63 5.99
N GLN A 4 2.62 -7.40 6.18
CA GLN A 4 3.34 -7.84 7.37
C GLN A 4 3.04 -6.89 8.54
N ALA A 5 3.27 -5.59 8.36
CA ALA A 5 3.02 -4.57 9.38
C ALA A 5 1.57 -4.59 9.86
N ARG A 6 0.60 -4.77 8.97
CA ARG A 6 -0.81 -4.95 9.36
C ARG A 6 -1.03 -6.15 10.29
N ARG A 7 -0.38 -7.29 10.01
CA ARG A 7 -0.52 -8.50 10.83
C ARG A 7 0.16 -8.35 12.19
N GLU A 8 1.27 -7.63 12.25
CA GLU A 8 1.96 -7.29 13.50
C GLU A 8 1.08 -6.42 14.42
N GLN A 9 0.26 -5.55 13.82
CA GLN A 9 -0.79 -4.78 14.52
C GLN A 9 -2.07 -5.58 14.84
N GLY A 10 -2.15 -6.86 14.45
CA GLY A 10 -3.33 -7.70 14.67
C GLY A 10 -4.57 -7.32 13.83
N LEU A 11 -4.41 -6.45 12.84
CA LEU A 11 -5.53 -5.92 12.05
C LEU A 11 -5.87 -6.83 10.87
N THR A 12 -7.16 -6.94 10.53
CA THR A 12 -7.64 -7.46 9.24
C THR A 12 -7.56 -6.38 8.15
N GLN A 13 -7.67 -6.76 6.87
CA GLN A 13 -7.68 -5.79 5.76
C GLN A 13 -8.82 -4.76 5.86
N ARG A 14 -9.95 -5.16 6.45
CA ARG A 14 -11.10 -4.26 6.64
C ARG A 14 -10.86 -3.31 7.80
N GLU A 15 -10.36 -3.80 8.93
CA GLU A 15 -10.02 -2.93 10.06
C GLU A 15 -8.93 -1.91 9.69
N LEU A 16 -7.96 -2.28 8.85
CA LEU A 16 -7.01 -1.29 8.32
C LEU A 16 -7.69 -0.24 7.43
N ALA A 17 -8.64 -0.64 6.59
CA ALA A 17 -9.39 0.31 5.76
C ALA A 17 -10.23 1.25 6.62
N ASP A 18 -10.95 0.72 7.61
CA ASP A 18 -11.76 1.49 8.54
C ASP A 18 -10.91 2.47 9.35
N LEU A 19 -9.76 2.01 9.87
CA LEU A 19 -8.79 2.86 10.58
C LEU A 19 -8.24 3.97 9.68
N LEU A 20 -7.89 3.66 8.43
CA LEU A 20 -7.44 4.66 7.46
C LEU A 20 -8.51 5.72 7.21
N CYS A 21 -9.76 5.31 7.03
CA CYS A 21 -10.88 6.24 6.84
C CYS A 21 -11.08 7.13 8.08
N GLU A 22 -10.98 6.55 9.28
CA GLU A 22 -11.10 7.27 10.54
C GLU A 22 -10.00 8.32 10.71
N ILE A 23 -8.72 7.95 10.58
CA ILE A 23 -7.61 8.89 10.83
C ILE A 23 -7.46 9.94 9.72
N SER A 24 -7.82 9.59 8.48
CA SER A 24 -7.69 10.48 7.31
C SER A 24 -8.91 11.38 7.09
N GLN A 25 -10.01 11.11 7.80
CA GLN A 25 -11.32 11.73 7.60
C GLN A 25 -11.80 11.61 6.13
N ASN A 26 -11.49 10.49 5.50
CA ASN A 26 -11.76 10.22 4.08
C ASN A 26 -12.18 8.76 3.88
N ASP A 27 -13.43 8.55 3.47
CA ASP A 27 -14.07 7.24 3.33
C ASP A 27 -13.79 6.51 2.01
N SER A 28 -12.90 7.06 1.17
CA SER A 28 -12.64 6.51 -0.17
C SER A 28 -11.79 5.24 -0.19
N VAL A 29 -11.19 4.83 0.93
CA VAL A 29 -10.42 3.58 1.02
C VAL A 29 -11.29 2.43 1.47
N THR A 30 -11.25 1.36 0.70
CA THR A 30 -11.98 0.12 0.99
C THR A 30 -11.03 -1.03 1.29
N ARG A 31 -11.58 -2.10 1.87
CA ARG A 31 -10.87 -3.38 2.04
C ARG A 31 -10.27 -3.86 0.71
N GLU A 32 -10.96 -3.71 -0.41
CA GLU A 32 -10.48 -4.11 -1.74
C GLU A 32 -9.26 -3.28 -2.16
N GLU A 33 -9.27 -1.98 -1.87
CA GLU A 33 -8.14 -1.09 -2.16
C GLU A 33 -6.90 -1.48 -1.34
N VAL A 34 -7.07 -1.74 -0.04
CA VAL A 34 -6.02 -2.32 0.82
C VAL A 34 -5.51 -3.65 0.24
N SER A 35 -6.43 -4.52 -0.19
CA SER A 35 -6.11 -5.80 -0.83
C SER A 35 -5.28 -5.62 -2.11
N ARG A 36 -5.50 -4.56 -2.89
CA ARG A 36 -4.71 -4.26 -4.09
C ARG A 36 -3.31 -3.78 -3.74
N TRP A 37 -3.17 -2.96 -2.70
CA TRP A 37 -1.86 -2.50 -2.22
C TRP A 37 -1.02 -3.65 -1.70
N GLU A 38 -1.61 -4.54 -0.90
CA GLU A 38 -0.89 -5.70 -0.34
C GLU A 38 -0.38 -6.68 -1.39
N ARG A 39 -1.08 -6.81 -2.51
CA ARG A 39 -0.69 -7.69 -3.62
C ARG A 39 0.17 -6.99 -4.68
N GLY A 40 0.55 -5.73 -4.48
CA GLY A 40 1.26 -4.93 -5.47
C GLY A 40 0.45 -4.63 -6.75
N LYS A 41 -0.87 -4.91 -6.76
CA LYS A 41 -1.75 -4.62 -7.91
C LYS A 41 -1.92 -3.11 -8.11
N ARG A 42 -1.77 -2.34 -7.03
CA ARG A 42 -1.81 -0.87 -7.05
C ARG A 42 -0.80 -0.34 -6.04
N ILE A 43 -0.11 0.73 -6.40
CA ILE A 43 0.81 1.43 -5.51
C ILE A 43 0.01 2.51 -4.78
N PRO A 44 0.01 2.56 -3.43
CA PRO A 44 -0.66 3.63 -2.71
C PRO A 44 -0.06 4.99 -3.06
N GLY A 45 -0.92 5.99 -3.27
CA GLY A 45 -0.50 7.35 -3.60
C GLY A 45 0.20 8.06 -2.43
N PRO A 46 0.91 9.19 -2.66
CA PRO A 46 1.60 9.95 -1.62
C PRO A 46 0.75 10.24 -0.38
N TYR A 47 -0.48 10.70 -0.59
CA TYR A 47 -1.44 10.96 0.49
C TYR A 47 -1.70 9.73 1.36
N TRP A 48 -2.01 8.59 0.75
CA TRP A 48 -2.28 7.36 1.49
C TRP A 48 -1.05 6.77 2.18
N ARG A 49 0.15 7.01 1.66
CA ARG A 49 1.40 6.54 2.29
C ARG A 49 1.64 7.19 3.66
N ALA A 50 1.26 8.46 3.82
CA ALA A 50 1.28 9.15 5.11
C ALA A 50 0.36 8.46 6.13
N TRP A 51 -0.87 8.16 5.73
CA TRP A 51 -1.84 7.51 6.61
C TRP A 51 -1.51 6.05 6.90
N ILE A 52 -0.96 5.31 5.93
CA ILE A 52 -0.49 3.93 6.14
C ILE A 52 0.65 3.90 7.15
N SER A 53 1.58 4.87 7.08
CA SER A 53 2.66 5.02 8.07
C SER A 53 2.10 5.25 9.47
N ALA A 54 1.14 6.16 9.62
CA ALA A 54 0.50 6.45 10.89
C ALA A 54 -0.33 5.26 11.43
N ALA A 55 -1.12 4.60 10.58
CA ALA A 55 -2.01 3.51 10.97
C ALA A 55 -1.27 2.23 11.37
N LEU A 56 -0.11 1.96 10.77
CA LEU A 56 0.66 0.75 11.02
C LEU A 56 1.84 0.95 11.97
N ASP A 57 2.03 2.18 12.46
CA ASP A 57 3.19 2.59 13.27
C ASP A 57 4.53 2.21 12.62
N VAL A 58 4.64 2.46 11.31
CA VAL A 58 5.86 2.20 10.53
C VAL A 58 6.45 3.50 10.02
N PRO A 59 7.79 3.64 9.93
CA PRO A 59 8.40 4.86 9.40
C PRO A 59 7.93 5.19 7.98
N HIS A 60 7.53 6.45 7.74
CA HIS A 60 7.06 6.89 6.42
C HIS A 60 8.06 6.60 5.29
N ALA A 61 9.36 6.73 5.59
CA ALA A 61 10.44 6.42 4.65
C ALA A 61 10.41 4.95 4.18
N GLU A 62 9.97 4.02 5.02
CA GLU A 62 9.83 2.61 4.64
C GLU A 62 8.66 2.40 3.69
N VAL A 63 7.54 3.08 3.94
CA VAL A 63 6.37 3.10 3.05
C VAL A 63 6.73 3.69 1.68
N ASP A 64 7.48 4.78 1.67
CA ASP A 64 7.98 5.39 0.43
C ASP A 64 8.92 4.47 -0.33
N ARG A 65 9.90 3.86 0.35
CA ARG A 65 10.84 2.91 -0.28
C ARG A 65 10.11 1.72 -0.90
N ALA A 66 9.14 1.14 -0.19
CA ALA A 66 8.34 0.03 -0.72
C ALA A 66 7.56 0.44 -1.99
N ALA A 67 7.00 1.65 -2.02
CA ALA A 67 6.31 2.18 -3.19
C ALA A 67 7.23 2.44 -4.39
N VAL A 68 8.47 2.90 -4.14
CA VAL A 68 9.48 3.08 -5.19
C VAL A 68 9.91 1.74 -5.78
N ILE A 69 10.23 0.76 -4.93
CA ILE A 69 10.61 -0.60 -5.36
C ILE A 69 9.51 -1.23 -6.23
N GLU A 70 8.25 -1.13 -5.81
CA GLU A 70 7.12 -1.65 -6.58
C GLU A 70 6.96 -0.94 -7.93
N ARG A 71 7.20 0.39 -7.99
CA ARG A 71 7.15 1.14 -9.26
C ARG A 71 8.20 0.67 -10.23
N GLU A 72 9.45 0.52 -9.78
CA GLU A 72 10.54 0.04 -10.63
C GLU A 72 10.29 -1.41 -11.09
N CYS A 73 9.84 -2.30 -10.20
CA CYS A 73 9.50 -3.68 -10.56
C CYS A 73 8.40 -3.75 -11.64
N ARG A 74 7.39 -2.86 -11.55
CA ARG A 74 6.34 -2.76 -12.57
C ARG A 74 6.84 -2.21 -13.90
N ARG A 75 7.79 -1.28 -13.87
CA ARG A 75 8.42 -0.72 -15.06
C ARG A 75 9.23 -1.79 -15.79
N SER A 76 10.09 -2.53 -15.11
CA SER A 76 10.87 -3.62 -15.71
C SER A 76 9.98 -4.70 -16.33
N LYS A 77 8.90 -5.10 -15.64
CA LYS A 77 7.93 -6.06 -16.18
C LYS A 77 7.22 -5.56 -17.45
N ALA A 78 6.98 -4.25 -17.56
CA ALA A 78 6.39 -3.68 -18.78
C ALA A 78 7.39 -3.65 -19.94
N GLU A 79 8.66 -3.37 -19.65
CA GLU A 79 9.77 -3.42 -20.61
C GLU A 79 9.98 -4.85 -21.14
N ASP A 80 9.94 -5.87 -20.27
CA ASP A 80 10.03 -7.29 -20.64
C ASP A 80 8.87 -7.73 -21.56
N HIS A 81 7.64 -7.32 -21.24
CA HIS A 81 6.45 -7.68 -22.02
C HIS A 81 6.45 -7.03 -23.42
N HIS A 82 7.06 -5.86 -23.55
CA HIS A 82 7.22 -5.18 -24.84
C HIS A 82 8.29 -5.84 -25.72
N HIS A 83 9.33 -6.46 -25.13
CA HIS A 83 10.38 -7.15 -25.88
C HIS A 83 9.98 -8.56 -26.37
N GLN A 84 8.87 -9.10 -25.86
CA GLN A 84 8.36 -10.45 -26.20
C GLN A 84 7.16 -10.45 -27.15
N ARG A 85 6.81 -9.29 -27.74
CA ARG A 85 5.61 -9.11 -28.58
C ARG A 85 5.93 -8.77 -30.03
#